data_AF-A0A3M3ZRY3-F1
#
_entry.id   AF-A0A3M3ZRY3-F1
#
_cell.length_a   1.000
_cell.length_b   1.000
_cell.length_c   1.000
_cell.angle_alpha   90.00
_cell.angle_beta   90.00
_cell.angle_gamma   90.00
#
_symmetry.space_group_name_H-M   'P 1'
#
loop_
_entity.id
_entity.type
_entity.pdbx_description
1 polymer ?
#
loop_
_entity_poly.entity_id
_entity_poly.type
_entity_poly.pdbx_seq_one_letter_code
_entity_poly.pdbx_strand_id
1 'polypeptide(L)'
;MGEVADSALTSQKLVEYAQWRMGKEGGGVQAQTVGNDLSHLGAVLSVAMPAWGYDVTPHAMSDARIVLRKLGMVSKSKEHTRGPTKDELDALFTHF
;
A
#
# COMPACT_ATOMS: atom_id res chain seq x y z
N MET A 1 -10.33 -7.01 -8.23
CA MET A 1 -9.18 -6.53 -9.04
C MET A 1 -8.90 -7.35 -10.30
N GLY A 2 -9.54 -8.51 -10.51
CA GLY A 2 -9.25 -9.40 -11.65
C GLY A 2 -10.06 -9.16 -12.94
N GLU A 3 -10.83 -8.08 -13.06
CA GLU A 3 -11.71 -7.82 -14.22
C GLU A 3 -11.34 -6.55 -15.00
N VAL A 4 -10.17 -5.95 -14.71
CA VAL A 4 -9.73 -4.73 -15.39
C VAL A 4 -8.76 -5.13 -16.50
N ALA A 5 -9.10 -4.80 -17.76
CA ALA A 5 -8.19 -4.97 -18.88
C ALA A 5 -6.90 -4.19 -18.66
N ASP A 6 -5.75 -4.73 -19.07
CA ASP A 6 -4.42 -4.17 -18.77
C ASP A 6 -4.24 -2.73 -19.27
N SER A 7 -4.93 -2.36 -20.36
CA SER A 7 -4.98 -1.00 -20.93
C SER A 7 -5.76 0.02 -20.07
N ALA A 8 -6.42 -0.41 -18.99
CA ALA A 8 -7.23 0.44 -18.13
C ALA A 8 -6.57 0.75 -16.77
N LEU A 9 -5.31 0.33 -16.57
CA LEU A 9 -4.58 0.62 -15.34
C LEU A 9 -4.00 2.05 -15.32
N THR A 10 -4.89 3.01 -15.09
CA THR A 10 -4.55 4.43 -14.96
C THR A 10 -4.19 4.82 -13.53
N SER A 11 -3.58 5.99 -13.36
CA SER A 11 -3.36 6.59 -12.03
C SER A 11 -4.65 6.71 -11.22
N GLN A 12 -5.77 7.00 -11.89
CA GLN A 12 -7.09 7.06 -11.26
C GLN A 12 -7.51 5.70 -10.68
N LYS A 13 -7.33 4.59 -11.41
CA LYS A 13 -7.65 3.25 -10.90
C LYS A 13 -6.83 2.86 -9.69
N LEU A 14 -5.58 3.31 -9.62
CA LEU A 14 -4.72 3.10 -8.46
C LEU A 14 -5.16 3.93 -7.25
N VAL A 15 -5.67 5.14 -7.48
CA VAL A 15 -6.27 5.98 -6.43
C VAL A 15 -7.58 5.36 -5.93
N GLU A 16 -8.46 4.90 -6.83
CA GLU A 16 -9.70 4.20 -6.49
C GLU A 16 -9.41 2.93 -5.69
N TYR A 17 -8.41 2.15 -6.08
CA TYR A 17 -7.95 0.99 -5.32
C TYR A 17 -7.52 1.37 -3.91
N ALA A 18 -6.68 2.39 -3.75
CA ALA A 18 -6.22 2.85 -2.44
C ALA A 18 -7.38 3.30 -1.54
N GLN A 19 -8.34 4.05 -2.10
CA GLN A 19 -9.53 4.48 -1.38
C GLN A 19 -10.41 3.29 -0.95
N TRP A 20 -10.67 2.35 -1.86
CA TRP A 20 -11.38 1.11 -1.54
C TRP A 20 -10.65 0.33 -0.44
N ARG A 21 -9.32 0.20 -0.55
CA ARG A 21 -8.50 -0.58 0.37
C ARG A 21 -8.52 -0.01 1.79
N MET A 22 -8.58 1.30 1.95
CA MET A 22 -8.78 1.97 3.24
C MET A 22 -10.24 1.91 3.74
N GLY A 23 -11.21 1.68 2.84
CA GLY A 23 -12.61 1.49 3.19
C GLY A 23 -12.88 0.17 3.93
N LYS A 24 -14.05 0.07 4.57
CA LYS A 24 -14.48 -1.12 5.32
C LYS A 24 -14.47 -2.38 4.45
N GLU A 25 -14.99 -2.28 3.23
CA GLU A 25 -15.07 -3.40 2.29
C GLU A 25 -13.70 -3.84 1.76
N GLY A 26 -12.75 -2.91 1.65
CA GLY A 26 -11.39 -3.24 1.29
C GLY A 26 -10.65 -3.93 2.42
N GLY A 27 -10.99 -3.63 3.67
CA GLY A 27 -10.39 -4.21 4.88
C GLY A 27 -9.85 -3.17 5.87
N GLY A 28 -10.16 -1.88 5.67
CA GLY A 28 -9.91 -0.83 6.66
C GLY A 28 -8.43 -0.58 6.99
N VAL A 29 -7.53 -0.80 6.03
CA VAL A 29 -6.08 -0.71 6.31
C VAL A 29 -5.62 0.72 6.47
N GLN A 30 -4.48 0.87 7.13
CA GLN A 30 -3.83 2.17 7.30
C GLN A 30 -3.05 2.59 6.04
N ALA A 31 -2.77 3.88 5.93
CA ALA A 31 -2.03 4.48 4.82
C ALA A 31 -0.64 3.85 4.56
N GLN A 32 0.00 3.30 5.59
CA GLN A 32 1.26 2.56 5.44
C GLN A 32 1.09 1.28 4.62
N THR A 33 -0.01 0.55 4.81
CA THR A 33 -0.30 -0.69 4.07
C THR A 33 -0.58 -0.37 2.60
N VAL A 34 -1.37 0.66 2.32
CA VAL A 34 -1.58 1.16 0.96
C VAL A 34 -0.26 1.54 0.28
N GLY A 35 0.63 2.23 1.00
CA GLY A 35 1.97 2.55 0.51
C GLY A 35 2.79 1.32 0.14
N ASN A 36 2.68 0.25 0.94
CA ASN A 36 3.34 -1.03 0.68
C ASN A 36 2.74 -1.74 -0.55
N ASP A 37 1.41 -1.82 -0.63
CA ASP A 37 0.70 -2.42 -1.76
C ASP A 37 1.10 -1.76 -3.09
N LEU A 38 1.14 -0.43 -3.14
CA LEU A 38 1.58 0.32 -4.33
C LEU A 38 3.05 0.11 -4.68
N SER A 39 3.88 -0.26 -3.70
CA SER A 39 5.30 -0.57 -3.94
C SER A 39 5.43 -1.95 -4.59
N HIS A 40 4.69 -2.94 -4.11
CA HIS A 40 4.62 -4.27 -4.73
C HIS A 40 3.99 -4.22 -6.13
N LEU A 41 2.86 -3.53 -6.29
CA LEU A 41 2.22 -3.34 -7.59
C LEU A 41 3.17 -2.64 -8.56
N GLY A 42 3.87 -1.60 -8.11
CA GLY A 42 4.85 -0.89 -8.94
C GLY A 42 5.97 -1.78 -9.47
N ALA A 43 6.45 -2.75 -8.68
CA ALA A 43 7.51 -3.68 -9.08
C ALA A 43 7.03 -4.70 -10.14
N VAL A 44 5.76 -5.11 -10.09
CA VAL A 44 5.18 -6.01 -11.10
C VAL A 44 4.91 -5.25 -12.40
N LEU A 45 4.39 -4.02 -12.30
CA LEU A 45 4.03 -3.23 -13.47
C LEU A 45 5.25 -2.70 -14.24
N SER A 46 6.37 -2.46 -13.56
CA SER A 46 7.60 -2.00 -14.23
C SER A 46 8.16 -3.01 -15.22
N VAL A 47 7.86 -4.30 -15.05
CA VAL A 47 8.27 -5.37 -15.96
C VAL A 47 7.14 -5.82 -16.89
N ALA A 48 5.92 -5.29 -16.74
CA ALA A 48 4.75 -5.80 -17.45
C ALA A 48 4.84 -5.63 -18.97
N MET A 49 5.31 -4.46 -19.42
CA MET A 49 5.55 -4.19 -20.83
C MET A 49 6.67 -5.06 -21.41
N PRO A 50 7.91 -5.09 -20.88
CA PRO A 50 8.98 -5.88 -21.48
C PRO A 50 8.80 -7.39 -21.35
N ALA A 51 8.11 -7.89 -20.31
CA ALA A 51 7.95 -9.33 -20.10
C ALA A 51 6.74 -9.93 -20.83
N TRP A 52 5.63 -9.18 -20.93
CA TRP A 52 4.35 -9.70 -21.42
C TRP A 52 3.68 -8.80 -22.47
N GLY A 53 4.28 -7.66 -22.84
CA GLY A 53 3.72 -6.74 -23.84
C GLY A 53 2.53 -5.92 -23.35
N TYR A 54 2.30 -5.85 -22.04
CA TYR A 54 1.20 -5.06 -21.48
C TYR A 54 1.50 -3.56 -21.53
N ASP A 55 0.60 -2.79 -22.13
CA ASP A 55 0.70 -1.34 -22.23
C ASP A 55 0.24 -0.69 -20.92
N VAL A 56 1.16 -0.61 -19.96
CA VAL A 56 0.96 0.10 -18.70
C VAL A 56 1.51 1.51 -18.84
N THR A 57 0.70 2.52 -18.51
CA THR A 57 1.15 3.92 -18.52
C THR A 57 2.38 4.08 -17.61
N PRO A 58 3.56 4.47 -18.13
CA PRO A 58 4.81 4.49 -17.36
C PRO A 58 4.75 5.36 -16.09
N HIS A 59 3.89 6.38 -16.09
CA HIS A 59 3.72 7.33 -15.00
C HIS A 59 2.50 7.07 -14.10
N ALA A 60 1.67 6.05 -14.39
CA ALA A 60 0.45 5.81 -13.59
C ALA A 60 0.75 5.64 -12.10
N MET A 61 1.83 4.93 -11.78
CA MET A 61 2.26 4.68 -10.41
C MET A 61 2.84 5.93 -9.71
N SER A 62 3.60 6.76 -10.42
CA SER A 62 4.13 8.00 -9.83
C SER A 62 3.01 8.99 -9.56
N ASP A 63 2.09 9.13 -10.51
CA ASP A 63 0.99 10.10 -10.45
C ASP A 63 0.00 9.72 -9.34
N ALA A 64 -0.34 8.43 -9.23
CA ALA A 64 -1.18 7.93 -8.15
C ALA A 64 -0.56 8.23 -6.77
N ARG A 65 0.75 8.01 -6.60
CA ARG A 65 1.44 8.32 -5.34
C ARG A 65 1.41 9.81 -5.01
N ILE A 66 1.52 10.70 -6.00
CA ILE A 66 1.41 12.15 -5.80
C ILE A 66 0.03 12.50 -5.25
N VAL A 67 -1.03 11.99 -5.90
CA VAL A 67 -2.41 12.22 -5.47
C VAL A 67 -2.65 11.68 -4.06
N LEU A 68 -2.27 10.43 -3.81
CA LEU A 68 -2.52 9.78 -2.52
C LEU A 68 -1.73 10.40 -1.37
N ARG A 69 -0.52 10.92 -1.61
CA ARG A 69 0.21 11.71 -0.62
C ARG A 69 -0.51 13.02 -0.29
N LYS A 70 -1.03 13.72 -1.30
CA LYS A 70 -1.83 14.94 -1.07
C LYS A 70 -3.11 14.66 -0.29
N LEU A 71 -3.70 13.47 -0.45
CA LEU A 71 -4.88 13.02 0.28
C LEU A 71 -4.57 12.43 1.68
N GLY A 72 -3.29 12.33 2.07
CA GLY A 72 -2.90 11.69 3.34
C GLY A 72 -3.11 10.17 3.38
N MET A 73 -3.33 9.53 2.23
CA MET A 73 -3.66 8.11 2.09
C MET A 73 -2.41 7.23 1.91
N VAL A 74 -1.22 7.83 1.85
CA VAL A 74 0.07 7.14 1.90
C VAL A 74 0.95 7.84 2.92
N SER A 75 1.41 7.10 3.93
CA SER A 75 2.29 7.61 4.99
C SER A 75 3.45 6.66 5.26
N LYS A 76 4.51 7.17 5.87
CA LYS A 76 5.51 6.29 6.52
C LYS A 76 4.85 5.54 7.68
N SER A 77 5.41 4.38 8.02
CA SER A 77 5.02 3.65 9.22
C SER A 77 5.25 4.51 10.46
N LYS A 78 4.34 4.42 11.43
CA LYS A 78 4.56 4.99 12.75
C LYS A 78 5.35 3.97 13.54
N GLU A 79 6.65 4.22 13.71
CA GLU A 79 7.51 3.37 14.50
C GLU A 79 7.03 3.32 15.95
N HIS A 80 7.07 2.13 16.54
CA HIS A 80 6.71 1.92 17.93
C HIS A 80 7.89 2.34 18.82
N THR A 81 7.81 3.54 19.40
CA THR A 81 8.88 4.06 20.28
C THR A 81 8.78 3.51 21.71
N ARG A 82 7.67 2.84 22.06
CA ARG A 82 7.49 2.20 23.37
C ARG A 82 8.16 0.83 23.38
N GLY A 83 9.06 0.61 24.33
CA GLY A 83 9.53 -0.71 24.76
C GLY A 83 8.82 -1.21 26.04
N PRO A 84 9.00 -2.48 26.41
CA PRO A 84 8.47 -3.05 27.65
C PRO A 84 9.07 -2.35 28.89
N THR A 85 8.26 -2.12 29.92
CA THR A 85 8.78 -1.68 31.22
C THR A 85 9.37 -2.86 31.99
N LYS A 86 10.14 -2.58 33.04
CA LYS A 86 10.68 -3.62 33.91
C LYS A 86 9.56 -4.45 34.55
N ASP A 87 8.50 -3.81 35.01
CA ASP A 87 7.35 -4.50 35.62
C ASP A 87 6.64 -5.44 34.62
N GLU A 88 6.56 -5.05 33.34
CA GLU A 88 6.01 -5.91 32.27
C GLU A 88 6.91 -7.12 31.98
N LEU A 89 8.23 -6.95 32.05
CA LEU A 89 9.19 -8.05 31.91
C LEU A 89 9.15 -9.00 33.11
N ASP A 90 9.07 -8.45 34.33
CA ASP A 90 8.98 -9.24 35.56
C ASP A 90 7.67 -10.05 35.60
N ALA A 91 6.56 -9.47 35.11
CA ALA A 91 5.29 -10.18 34.93
C ALA A 91 5.39 -11.33 33.91
N LEU A 92 6.09 -11.12 32.78
CA LEU A 92 6.32 -12.17 31.78
C LEU A 92 7.15 -13.34 32.34
N PHE A 93 8.22 -13.05 33.08
CA PHE A 93 9.09 -14.08 33.68
C PHE A 93 8.47 -14.82 34.86
N THR A 94 7.42 -14.27 35.47
CA THR A 94 6.67 -14.96 36.54
C THR A 94 5.59 -15.87 35.95
N HIS A 95 5.16 -15.63 34.71
CA HIS A 95 4.06 -16.35 34.08
C HIS A 95 4.50 -17.54 33.20
N PHE A 96 5.76 -17.55 32.76
CA PHE A 96 6.39 -18.60 31.93
C PHE A 96 7.69 -19.08 32.59
#